data_AF-A0A6N6VP14-F1
#
_entry.id   AF-A0A6N6VP14-F1
#
_cell.length_a   1.000
_cell.length_b   1.000
_cell.length_c   1.000
_cell.angle_alpha   90.00
_cell.angle_beta   90.00
_cell.angle_gamma   90.00
#
_symmetry.space_group_name_H-M   'P 1'
#
loop_
_entity.id
_entity.type
_entity.pdbx_description
1 polymer ?
#
loop_
_entity_poly.entity_id
_entity_poly.type
_entity_poly.pdbx_seq_one_letter_code
_entity_poly.pdbx_strand_id
1 'polypeptide(L)'
;MRIILGLIIVLLIAAIGTPLVRYGTLDPCRILAKDLARESYSKVAKAMGVEPGETPEAAESLARAMTSQYSEGECVSRLKDRWFGVEKPAE
;
A
#
# COMPACT_ATOMS: atom_id res chain seq x y z
N MET A 1 -8.21 -21.39 24.34
CA MET A 1 -8.89 -21.48 23.02
C MET A 1 -9.81 -20.29 22.73
N ARG A 2 -10.81 -19.95 23.56
CA ARG A 2 -11.74 -18.82 23.28
C ARG A 2 -11.05 -17.46 23.10
N ILE A 3 -10.03 -17.16 23.91
CA ILE A 3 -9.26 -15.89 23.82
C ILE A 3 -8.42 -15.84 22.53
N ILE A 4 -7.81 -16.97 22.15
CA ILE A 4 -7.01 -17.07 20.91
C ILE A 4 -7.91 -16.88 19.69
N LEU A 5 -9.10 -17.51 19.69
CA LEU A 5 -10.09 -17.32 18.64
C LEU A 5 -10.56 -15.85 18.54
N GLY A 6 -10.80 -15.20 19.69
CA GLY A 6 -11.16 -13.78 19.73
C GLY A 6 -10.06 -12.88 19.13
N LEU A 7 -8.79 -13.15 19.46
CA LEU A 7 -7.64 -12.43 18.92
C LEU A 7 -7.50 -12.58 17.40
N ILE A 8 -7.71 -13.79 16.86
CA ILE A 8 -7.67 -14.04 15.42
C ILE A 8 -8.77 -13.24 14.70
N ILE A 9 -9.99 -13.20 15.24
CA ILE A 9 -11.10 -12.44 14.65
C ILE A 9 -10.79 -10.94 14.65
N VAL A 10 -10.26 -10.40 15.75
CA VAL A 10 -9.85 -9.00 15.82
C VAL A 10 -8.76 -8.67 14.80
N LEU A 11 -7.77 -9.56 14.62
CA LEU A 11 -6.73 -9.41 13.59
C LEU A 11 -7.30 -9.41 12.17
N LEU A 12 -8.26 -10.28 11.87
CA LEU A 12 -8.91 -10.31 10.55
C LEU A 12 -9.70 -9.02 10.28
N ILE A 13 -10.44 -8.53 11.27
CA ILE A 13 -11.16 -7.26 11.17
C ILE A 13 -10.17 -6.11 10.98
N ALA A 14 -9.04 -6.09 11.70
CA ALA A 14 -8.01 -5.08 11.52
C ALA A 14 -7.37 -5.14 10.12
N ALA A 15 -7.11 -6.34 9.60
CA ALA A 15 -6.50 -6.54 8.29
C ALA A 15 -7.39 -6.05 7.12
N ILE A 16 -8.71 -6.10 7.27
CA ILE A 16 -9.67 -5.63 6.26
C ILE A 16 -10.13 -4.19 6.53
N GLY A 17 -10.34 -3.85 7.80
CA GLY A 17 -10.81 -2.53 8.23
C GLY A 17 -9.78 -1.43 8.00
N THR A 18 -8.49 -1.71 8.25
CA THR A 18 -7.40 -0.74 8.02
C THR A 18 -7.33 -0.28 6.57
N PRO A 19 -7.32 -1.17 5.54
CA PRO A 19 -7.28 -0.72 4.17
C PRO A 19 -8.53 0.06 3.74
N LEU A 20 -9.71 -0.33 4.21
CA LEU A 20 -10.95 0.40 3.94
C LEU A 20 -10.92 1.83 4.47
N VAL A 21 -10.51 2.03 5.73
CA VAL A 21 -10.48 3.37 6.34
C VAL A 21 -9.37 4.23 5.74
N ARG A 22 -8.21 3.64 5.43
CA ARG A 22 -7.01 4.38 5.01
C ARG A 22 -6.95 4.64 3.51
N TYR A 23 -7.44 3.71 2.69
CA TYR A 23 -7.35 3.78 1.23
C TYR A 23 -8.70 3.91 0.53
N GLY A 24 -9.83 3.66 1.23
CA GLY A 24 -11.18 3.76 0.66
C GLY A 24 -11.51 2.64 -0.33
N THR A 25 -10.70 1.58 -0.37
CA THR A 25 -10.82 0.47 -1.32
C THR A 25 -10.20 -0.79 -0.73
N LEU A 26 -10.68 -1.95 -1.17
CA LEU A 26 -10.07 -3.26 -0.93
C LEU A 26 -9.31 -3.78 -2.15
N ASP A 27 -9.32 -3.03 -3.26
CA ASP A 27 -8.59 -3.36 -4.46
C ASP A 27 -7.07 -3.23 -4.21
N PRO A 28 -6.30 -4.33 -4.33
CA PRO A 28 -4.88 -4.34 -3.99
C PRO A 28 -4.05 -3.45 -4.92
N CYS A 29 -4.42 -3.32 -6.19
CA CYS A 29 -3.71 -2.48 -7.15
C CYS A 29 -3.93 -1.00 -6.84
N ARG A 30 -5.14 -0.60 -6.45
CA ARG A 30 -5.45 0.78 -6.05
C ARG A 30 -4.77 1.16 -4.74
N ILE A 31 -4.67 0.24 -3.78
CA ILE A 31 -3.91 0.45 -2.53
C ILE A 31 -2.41 0.62 -2.88
N LEU A 32 -1.86 -0.29 -3.68
CA LEU A 32 -0.48 -0.24 -4.11
C LEU A 32 -0.15 1.07 -4.85
N ALA A 33 -1.03 1.54 -5.72
CA ALA A 33 -0.87 2.80 -6.45
C ALA A 33 -0.76 3.99 -5.49
N LYS A 34 -1.61 4.06 -4.46
CA LYS A 34 -1.55 5.12 -3.45
C LYS A 34 -0.25 5.09 -2.66
N ASP A 35 0.20 3.91 -2.25
CA ASP A 35 1.47 3.77 -1.55
C ASP A 35 2.66 4.17 -2.45
N LEU A 36 2.66 3.78 -3.73
CA LEU A 36 3.72 4.17 -4.68
C LEU A 36 3.75 5.68 -4.88
N ALA A 37 2.60 6.29 -5.11
CA ALA A 37 2.50 7.73 -5.31
C ALA A 37 3.02 8.50 -4.09
N ARG A 38 2.62 8.09 -2.88
CA ARG A 38 3.05 8.73 -1.63
C ARG A 38 4.53 8.55 -1.38
N GLU A 39 5.08 7.36 -1.62
CA GLU A 39 6.50 7.09 -1.44
C GLU A 39 7.35 7.90 -2.43
N SER A 40 7.03 7.82 -3.73
CA SER A 40 7.75 8.55 -4.78
C SER A 40 7.71 10.06 -4.51
N TYR A 41 6.54 10.59 -4.16
CA TYR A 41 6.42 12.01 -3.81
C TYR A 41 7.22 12.37 -2.56
N SER A 42 7.18 11.53 -1.52
CA SER A 42 7.93 11.79 -0.29
C SER A 42 9.44 11.82 -0.49
N LYS A 43 9.96 10.94 -1.36
CA LYS A 43 11.39 10.91 -1.74
C LYS A 43 11.78 12.17 -2.48
N VAL A 44 10.95 12.62 -3.43
CA VAL A 44 11.18 13.86 -4.19
C VAL A 44 11.11 15.08 -3.27
N ALA A 45 10.08 15.20 -2.44
CA ALA A 45 9.94 16.30 -1.49
C ALA A 45 11.15 16.39 -0.54
N LYS A 46 11.58 15.25 0.02
CA LYS A 46 12.77 15.16 0.87
C LYS A 46 14.04 15.59 0.14
N ALA A 47 14.20 15.18 -1.13
CA ALA A 47 15.35 15.59 -1.95
C ALA A 47 15.35 17.10 -2.24
N MET A 48 14.17 17.71 -2.35
CA MET A 48 13.99 19.14 -2.54
C MET A 48 14.08 19.95 -1.22
N GLY A 49 14.30 19.29 -0.08
CA GLY A 49 14.35 19.93 1.23
C GLY A 49 13.00 20.46 1.72
N VAL A 50 11.89 19.95 1.17
CA VAL A 50 10.52 20.35 1.54
C VAL A 50 9.84 19.21 2.27
N GLU A 51 9.01 19.54 3.26
CA GLU A 51 8.17 18.52 3.90
C GLU A 51 7.17 17.96 2.89
N PRO A 52 7.02 16.63 2.80
CA PRO A 52 6.03 16.03 1.93
C PRO A 52 4.63 16.37 2.46
N GLY A 53 3.96 17.29 1.76
CA GLY A 53 2.54 17.58 1.97
C GLY A 53 1.65 16.47 1.41
N GLU A 54 0.46 16.86 0.96
CA GLU A 54 -0.46 15.93 0.29
C GLU A 54 0.11 15.45 -1.04
N THR A 55 -0.04 14.15 -1.31
CA THR A 55 0.37 13.56 -2.58
C THR A 55 -0.46 14.18 -3.72
N PRO A 56 0.17 14.75 -4.76
CA PRO A 56 -0.56 15.36 -5.86
C PRO A 56 -1.30 14.31 -6.70
N GLU A 57 -2.46 14.67 -7.23
CA GLU A 57 -3.31 13.78 -8.04
C GLU A 57 -2.57 13.22 -9.26
N ALA A 58 -1.67 14.00 -9.85
CA ALA A 58 -0.83 13.56 -10.96
C ALA A 58 0.07 12.36 -10.59
N ALA A 59 0.63 12.35 -9.37
CA ALA A 59 1.43 11.23 -8.88
C ALA A 59 0.57 9.98 -8.65
N GLU A 60 -0.64 10.15 -8.13
CA GLU A 60 -1.60 9.03 -8.01
C GLU A 60 -2.03 8.49 -9.38
N SER A 61 -2.29 9.36 -10.35
CA SER A 61 -2.67 8.95 -11.71
C SER A 61 -1.56 8.16 -12.38
N LEU A 62 -0.31 8.62 -12.25
CA LEU A 62 0.84 7.92 -12.80
C LEU A 62 1.04 6.56 -12.12
N ALA A 63 0.91 6.50 -10.79
CA ALA A 63 1.00 5.24 -10.07
C ALA A 63 -0.12 4.26 -10.47
N ARG A 64 -1.36 4.75 -10.67
CA ARG A 64 -2.47 3.93 -11.16
C ARG A 64 -2.17 3.36 -12.54
N ALA A 65 -1.64 4.16 -13.46
CA ALA A 65 -1.24 3.70 -14.79
C ALA A 65 -0.09 2.68 -14.76
N MET A 66 0.83 2.79 -13.81
CA MET A 66 1.85 1.76 -13.60
C MET A 66 1.22 0.47 -13.07
N THR A 67 0.36 0.56 -12.05
CA THR A 67 -0.28 -0.62 -11.46
C THR A 67 -1.31 -1.29 -12.35
N SER A 68 -1.90 -0.59 -13.33
CA SER A 68 -2.85 -1.19 -14.27
C SER A 68 -2.20 -2.20 -15.21
N GLN A 69 -0.86 -2.21 -15.29
CA GLN A 69 -0.11 -3.23 -16.03
C GLN A 69 0.16 -4.49 -15.21
N TYR A 70 -0.11 -4.46 -13.90
CA TYR A 70 0.07 -5.61 -13.02
C TYR A 70 -1.19 -6.46 -12.96
N SER A 71 -0.99 -7.76 -12.80
CA SER A 71 -2.08 -8.65 -12.39
C SER A 71 -2.45 -8.41 -10.92
N GLU A 72 -3.67 -8.77 -10.52
CA GLU A 72 -4.10 -8.67 -9.12
C GLU A 72 -3.14 -9.40 -8.17
N GLY A 73 -2.67 -10.59 -8.56
CA GLY A 73 -1.70 -11.37 -7.78
C GLY A 73 -0.35 -10.68 -7.62
N GLU A 74 0.11 -9.97 -8.65
CA GLU A 74 1.33 -9.17 -8.58
C GLU A 74 1.16 -7.93 -7.70
N CYS A 75 -0.01 -7.27 -7.77
CA CYS A 75 -0.33 -6.16 -6.86
C CYS A 75 -0.32 -6.63 -5.41
N VAL A 76 -0.94 -7.77 -5.10
CA VAL A 76 -0.93 -8.36 -3.75
C VAL A 76 0.49 -8.72 -3.31
N SER A 77 1.30 -9.35 -4.18
CA SER A 77 2.69 -9.68 -3.84
C SER A 77 3.50 -8.43 -3.51
N ARG A 78 3.46 -7.41 -4.36
CA ARG A 78 4.22 -6.17 -4.15
C ARG A 78 3.74 -5.40 -2.92
N LEU A 79 2.42 -5.38 -2.68
CA LEU A 79 1.84 -4.76 -1.49
C LEU A 79 2.26 -5.50 -0.21
N LYS A 80 2.24 -6.84 -0.23
CA LYS A 80 2.72 -7.67 0.86
C LYS A 80 4.22 -7.44 1.12
N ASP A 81 5.04 -7.47 0.08
CA ASP A 81 6.49 -7.24 0.19
C ASP A 81 6.76 -5.87 0.84
N ARG A 82 5.97 -4.84 0.46
CA ARG A 82 6.06 -3.49 1.04
C ARG A 82 5.60 -3.39 2.50
N TRP A 83 4.48 -4.02 2.86
CA TRP A 83 3.93 -3.92 4.22
C TRP A 83 4.69 -4.75 5.24
N PHE A 84 5.17 -5.92 4.81
CA PHE A 84 5.87 -6.85 5.69
C PHE A 84 7.38 -6.76 5.55
N GLY A 85 7.90 -5.87 4.69
CA GLY A 85 9.34 -5.70 4.47
C GLY A 85 10.03 -6.99 4.03
N VAL A 86 9.31 -7.91 3.39
CA VAL A 86 9.88 -9.16 2.89
C VAL A 86 10.62 -8.82 1.60
N GLU A 87 11.82 -8.27 1.77
CA GLU A 87 12.79 -8.10 0.71
C GLU A 87 13.06 -9.49 0.12
N LYS A 88 12.52 -9.78 -1.07
CA LYS A 88 12.97 -10.96 -1.81
C LYS A 88 14.44 -10.72 -2.15
N PRO A 89 15.38 -11.59 -1.75
CA PRO A 89 16.74 -11.49 -2.25
C PRO A 89 16.69 -11.53 -3.78
N ALA A 90 17.31 -10.55 -4.42
CA ALA A 90 17.44 -10.51 -5.86
C ALA A 90 18.20 -11.77 -6.33
N GLU A 91 17.59 -12.54 -7.23
CA GLU A 91 18.25 -13.57 -8.03
C GLU A 91 18.93 -12.93 -9.25
#